data_AF-A0A5J5B485-F1
#
_entry.id   AF-A0A5J5B485-F1
#
_cell.length_a   1.000
_cell.length_b   1.000
_cell.length_c   1.000
_cell.angle_alpha   90.00
_cell.angle_beta   90.00
_cell.angle_gamma   90.00
#
_symmetry.space_group_name_H-M   'P 1'
#
loop_
_entity.id
_entity.type
_entity.pdbx_description
1 polymer ?
#
loop_
_entity_poly.entity_id
_entity_poly.type
_entity_poly.pdbx_seq_one_letter_code
_entity_poly.pdbx_strand_id
1 'polypeptide(L)'
;MAMSPFVRNRYWVLRHGKSIPNERGLIVSSMENGTLEEYKLASEGVNQAQLAGESFQKELKENNIPIENVRICYSPFSRTCHTAEVVASVLNLPFEGPQCKVVEDLRERFFGPSFELMSHDKYQEIWALDEKDPFMQPEGGESVADVVSRLTKCFGNH
;
A
#
# COMPACT_ATOMS: atom_id res chain seq x y z
N MET A 1 -25.97 16.07 19.89
CA MET A 1 -25.49 15.08 18.90
C MET A 1 -23.98 15.18 18.87
N ALA A 2 -23.28 14.12 19.27
CA ALA A 2 -21.82 14.11 19.25
C ALA A 2 -21.36 14.09 17.78
N MET A 3 -20.63 15.12 17.35
CA MET A 3 -19.96 15.11 16.06
C MET A 3 -18.98 13.94 16.07
N SER A 4 -19.05 13.07 15.07
CA SER A 4 -17.97 12.13 14.78
C SER A 4 -16.65 12.90 14.64
N PRO A 5 -15.48 12.31 14.95
CA PRO A 5 -14.22 12.95 14.62
C PRO A 5 -14.10 12.94 13.10
N PHE A 6 -14.54 14.03 12.47
CA PHE A 6 -14.39 14.24 11.04
C PHE A 6 -12.89 14.30 10.76
N VAL A 7 -12.38 13.33 10.01
CA VAL A 7 -11.06 13.45 9.40
C VAL A 7 -11.05 14.73 8.56
N ARG A 8 -10.10 15.63 8.83
CA ARG A 8 -10.00 16.94 8.16
C ARG A 8 -9.37 16.83 6.76
N ASN A 9 -8.73 15.70 6.48
CA ASN A 9 -8.04 15.43 5.24
C ASN A 9 -8.92 14.61 4.30
N ARG A 10 -8.70 14.77 2.98
CA ARG A 10 -9.23 13.86 1.97
C ARG A 10 -8.19 12.78 1.71
N TYR A 11 -8.62 11.52 1.67
CA TYR A 11 -7.74 10.38 1.44
C TYR A 11 -8.07 9.72 0.11
N TRP A 12 -7.04 9.50 -0.69
CA TRP A 12 -7.08 8.64 -1.87
C TRP A 12 -6.25 7.40 -1.56
N VAL A 13 -6.84 6.23 -1.77
CA VAL A 13 -6.15 4.95 -1.57
C VAL A 13 -5.78 4.40 -2.93
N LEU A 14 -4.48 4.20 -3.14
CA LEU A 14 -3.93 3.62 -4.36
C LEU A 14 -3.20 2.33 -4.01
N ARG A 15 -3.69 1.21 -4.54
CA ARG A 15 -2.93 -0.05 -4.52
C ARG A 15 -1.74 0.08 -5.47
N HIS A 16 -0.61 -0.53 -5.12
CA HIS A 16 0.54 -0.59 -6.02
C HIS A 16 0.15 -1.18 -7.39
N GLY A 17 0.84 -0.75 -8.44
CA GLY A 17 0.71 -1.37 -9.76
C GLY A 17 1.17 -2.84 -9.76
N LYS A 18 0.91 -3.56 -10.84
CA LYS A 18 1.36 -4.95 -11.00
C LYS A 18 2.87 -5.08 -10.78
N SER A 19 3.27 -5.92 -9.83
CA SER A 19 4.68 -6.14 -9.48
C SER A 19 5.26 -7.38 -10.15
N ILE A 20 6.59 -7.48 -10.19
CA ILE A 20 7.30 -8.66 -10.70
C ILE A 20 6.86 -9.94 -9.95
N PRO A 21 6.69 -9.95 -8.61
CA PRO A 21 6.08 -11.08 -7.90
C PRO A 21 4.66 -11.40 -8.35
N ASN A 22 3.83 -10.39 -8.66
CA ASN A 22 2.47 -10.66 -9.14
C ASN A 22 2.49 -11.38 -10.50
N GLU A 23 3.41 -11.00 -11.40
CA GLU A 23 3.61 -11.71 -12.67
C GLU A 23 4.08 -13.14 -12.50
N ARG A 24 4.91 -13.38 -11.47
CA ARG A 24 5.39 -14.72 -11.12
C ARG A 24 4.38 -15.52 -10.30
N GLY A 25 3.24 -14.92 -9.93
CA GLY A 25 2.23 -15.56 -9.11
C GLY A 25 2.64 -15.78 -7.65
N LEU A 26 3.54 -14.96 -7.09
CA LEU A 26 4.12 -15.15 -5.77
C LEU A 26 3.49 -14.25 -4.70
N ILE A 27 3.39 -14.79 -3.48
CA ILE A 27 3.09 -14.03 -2.26
C ILE A 27 4.39 -13.42 -1.74
N VAL A 28 4.41 -12.09 -1.62
CA VAL A 28 5.51 -11.35 -0.98
C VAL A 28 4.94 -10.45 0.09
N SER A 29 5.10 -10.88 1.33
CA SER A 29 4.44 -10.34 2.52
C SER A 29 5.40 -10.02 3.66
N SER A 30 6.63 -10.57 3.63
CA SER A 30 7.66 -10.26 4.62
C SER A 30 8.36 -8.94 4.31
N MET A 31 8.92 -8.30 5.34
CA MET A 31 9.78 -7.12 5.16
C MET A 31 11.07 -7.47 4.42
N GLU A 32 11.68 -8.60 4.75
CA GLU A 32 12.94 -9.08 4.15
C GLU A 32 12.87 -9.13 2.63
N ASN A 33 11.79 -9.71 2.09
CA ASN A 33 11.56 -9.80 0.65
C ASN A 33 10.91 -8.53 0.10
N GLY A 34 9.95 -7.97 0.84
CA GLY A 34 9.13 -6.84 0.38
C GLY A 34 9.92 -5.60 0.00
N THR A 35 11.11 -5.41 0.58
CA THR A 35 12.02 -4.28 0.31
C THR A 35 13.08 -4.58 -0.76
N LEU A 36 13.07 -5.74 -1.40
CA LEU A 36 14.03 -6.09 -2.43
C LEU A 36 13.70 -5.39 -3.76
N GLU A 37 14.73 -4.85 -4.41
CA GLU A 37 14.62 -4.15 -5.70
C GLU A 37 14.04 -5.03 -6.82
N GLU A 38 14.33 -6.32 -6.80
CA GLU A 38 13.78 -7.29 -7.77
C GLU A 38 12.26 -7.46 -7.68
N TYR A 39 11.63 -6.98 -6.59
CA TYR A 39 10.18 -7.04 -6.37
C TYR A 39 9.47 -5.70 -6.60
N LYS A 40 10.11 -4.78 -7.31
CA LYS A 40 9.49 -3.59 -7.88
C LYS A 40 8.37 -3.92 -8.89
N LEU A 41 7.74 -2.86 -9.38
CA LEU A 41 6.76 -2.93 -10.46
C LEU A 41 7.31 -3.65 -11.70
N ALA A 42 6.45 -4.45 -12.33
CA ALA A 42 6.66 -4.89 -13.71
C ALA A 42 6.32 -3.74 -14.68
N SER A 43 6.68 -3.88 -15.95
CA SER A 43 6.46 -2.84 -16.97
C SER A 43 4.99 -2.42 -17.06
N GLU A 44 4.05 -3.37 -16.98
CA GLU A 44 2.62 -3.08 -16.95
C GLU A 44 2.22 -2.28 -15.70
N GLY A 45 2.80 -2.60 -14.55
CA GLY A 45 2.56 -1.89 -13.29
C GLY A 45 3.04 -0.45 -13.30
N VAL A 46 4.15 -0.16 -13.99
CA VAL A 46 4.63 1.22 -14.18
C VAL A 46 3.61 2.04 -14.98
N ASN A 47 3.07 1.47 -16.07
CA ASN A 47 2.02 2.13 -16.86
C ASN A 47 0.75 2.37 -16.01
N GLN A 48 0.34 1.38 -15.20
CA GLN A 48 -0.79 1.53 -14.28
C GLN A 48 -0.57 2.67 -13.27
N ALA A 49 0.63 2.76 -12.70
CA ALA A 49 0.99 3.83 -11.76
C ALA A 49 0.99 5.21 -12.43
N GLN A 50 1.48 5.31 -13.67
CA GLN A 50 1.43 6.55 -14.44
C GLN A 50 -0.02 7.00 -14.69
N LEU A 51 -0.88 6.11 -15.19
CA LEU A 51 -2.29 6.40 -15.43
C LEU A 51 -3.03 6.79 -14.14
N ALA A 52 -2.72 6.14 -13.02
CA ALA A 52 -3.26 6.50 -11.72
C ALA A 52 -2.81 7.90 -11.29
N GLY A 53 -1.54 8.26 -11.51
CA GLY A 53 -1.02 9.61 -11.25
C GLY A 53 -1.71 10.68 -12.11
N GLU A 54 -1.94 10.40 -13.40
CA GLU A 54 -2.62 11.30 -14.32
C GLU A 54 -4.09 11.52 -13.91
N SER A 55 -4.78 10.43 -13.56
CA SER A 55 -6.14 10.47 -13.03
C SER A 55 -6.23 11.28 -11.74
N PHE A 56 -5.30 11.06 -10.81
CA PHE A 56 -5.26 11.82 -9.56
C PHE A 56 -4.94 13.30 -9.79
N GLN A 57 -4.02 13.64 -10.71
CA GLN A 57 -3.74 15.03 -11.09
C GLN A 57 -4.99 15.74 -11.62
N LYS A 58 -5.82 15.04 -12.41
CA LYS A 58 -7.10 15.55 -12.90
C LYS A 58 -8.07 15.81 -11.75
N GLU A 59 -8.22 14.85 -10.83
CA GLU A 59 -9.07 14.99 -9.64
C GLU A 59 -8.67 16.21 -8.78
N LEU A 60 -7.37 16.43 -8.57
CA LEU A 60 -6.85 17.59 -7.84
C LEU A 60 -7.25 18.91 -8.52
N LYS A 61 -7.12 18.98 -9.85
CA LYS A 61 -7.50 20.17 -10.64
C LYS A 61 -9.01 20.43 -10.55
N GLU A 62 -9.83 19.41 -10.73
CA GLU A 62 -11.30 19.53 -10.70
C GLU A 62 -11.83 19.96 -9.33
N ASN A 63 -11.14 19.56 -8.25
CA ASN A 63 -11.48 19.94 -6.89
C ASN A 63 -10.75 21.20 -6.39
N ASN A 64 -9.94 21.87 -7.23
CA ASN A 64 -9.11 23.02 -6.86
C ASN A 64 -8.21 22.76 -5.64
N ILE A 65 -7.60 21.58 -5.57
CA ILE A 65 -6.68 21.19 -4.50
C ILE A 65 -5.24 21.53 -4.92
N PRO A 66 -4.56 22.45 -4.21
CA PRO A 66 -3.18 22.82 -4.52
C PRO A 66 -2.21 21.67 -4.27
N ILE A 67 -1.18 21.55 -5.12
CA ILE A 67 -0.24 20.42 -5.07
C ILE A 67 0.63 20.42 -3.81
N GLU A 68 0.89 21.59 -3.24
CA GLU A 68 1.61 21.79 -1.98
C GLU A 68 0.87 21.24 -0.76
N ASN A 69 -0.44 20.98 -0.89
CA ASN A 69 -1.27 20.35 0.15
C ASN A 69 -1.34 18.83 -0.01
N VAL A 70 -0.78 18.28 -1.09
CA VAL A 70 -0.78 16.83 -1.33
C VAL A 70 0.35 16.18 -0.54
N ARG A 71 0.04 15.04 0.09
CA ARG A 71 1.01 14.17 0.78
C ARG A 71 0.83 12.76 0.23
N ILE A 72 1.94 12.14 -0.18
CA ILE A 72 1.99 10.76 -0.66
C ILE A 72 2.61 9.92 0.47
N CYS A 73 1.77 9.14 1.15
CA CYS A 73 2.22 8.18 2.14
C CYS A 73 2.26 6.78 1.51
N TYR A 74 3.35 6.05 1.66
CA TYR A 74 3.53 4.75 1.01
C TYR A 74 4.18 3.73 1.94
N SER A 75 3.88 2.45 1.69
CA SER A 75 4.54 1.32 2.37
C SER A 75 6.01 1.23 1.97
N PRO A 76 6.90 0.75 2.86
CA PRO A 76 8.32 0.54 2.56
C PRO A 76 8.58 -0.54 1.49
N PHE A 77 7.56 -1.29 1.06
CA PHE A 77 7.76 -2.32 0.05
C PHE A 77 8.14 -1.73 -1.32
N SER A 78 9.08 -2.35 -2.03
CA SER A 78 9.65 -1.79 -3.26
C SER A 78 8.60 -1.56 -4.35
N ARG A 79 7.56 -2.41 -4.43
CA ARG A 79 6.42 -2.20 -5.34
C ARG A 79 5.58 -0.97 -5.00
N THR A 80 5.40 -0.65 -3.72
CA THR A 80 4.68 0.55 -3.28
C THR A 80 5.56 1.79 -3.39
N CYS A 81 6.85 1.71 -3.03
CA CYS A 81 7.82 2.78 -3.25
C CYS A 81 7.88 3.16 -4.74
N HIS A 82 8.09 2.19 -5.63
CA HIS A 82 8.17 2.45 -7.07
C HIS A 82 6.84 2.97 -7.66
N THR A 83 5.68 2.53 -7.15
CA THR A 83 4.39 3.15 -7.52
C THR A 83 4.33 4.62 -7.10
N ALA A 84 4.72 4.92 -5.87
CA ALA A 84 4.71 6.26 -5.32
C ALA A 84 5.69 7.19 -6.06
N GLU A 85 6.88 6.71 -6.43
CA GLU A 85 7.87 7.42 -7.25
C GLU A 85 7.29 7.83 -8.61
N VAL A 86 6.62 6.90 -9.30
CA VAL A 86 5.99 7.17 -10.60
C VAL A 86 4.87 8.21 -10.45
N VAL A 87 4.00 8.06 -9.45
CA VAL A 87 2.91 9.02 -9.19
C VAL A 87 3.46 10.41 -8.82
N ALA A 88 4.46 10.48 -7.96
CA ALA A 88 5.12 11.73 -7.59
C ALA A 88 5.71 12.42 -8.83
N SER A 89 6.33 11.65 -9.73
CA SER A 89 6.88 12.17 -10.98
C SER A 89 5.80 12.78 -11.88
N VAL A 90 4.64 12.11 -12.05
CA VAL A 90 3.50 12.66 -12.81
C VAL A 90 2.99 13.97 -12.21
N LEU A 91 3.01 14.07 -10.88
CA LEU A 91 2.61 15.26 -10.14
C LEU A 91 3.68 16.36 -10.10
N ASN A 92 4.88 16.12 -10.64
CA ASN A 92 6.06 16.98 -10.51
C ASN A 92 6.44 17.26 -9.05
N LEU A 93 6.26 16.28 -8.17
CA LEU A 93 6.68 16.35 -6.76
C LEU A 93 8.05 15.71 -6.57
N PRO A 94 8.97 16.32 -5.80
CA PRO A 94 10.20 15.65 -5.42
C PRO A 94 9.86 14.44 -4.54
N PHE A 95 10.40 13.28 -4.92
CA PHE A 95 10.20 12.06 -4.14
C PHE A 95 10.98 12.09 -2.82
N GLU A 96 12.19 12.64 -2.86
CA GLU A 96 12.96 13.00 -1.68
C GLU A 96 12.46 14.35 -1.15
N GLY A 97 11.58 14.32 -0.15
CA GLY A 97 11.04 15.55 0.43
C GLY A 97 9.91 15.33 1.44
N PRO A 98 9.42 16.41 2.07
CA PRO A 98 8.42 16.31 3.15
C PRO A 98 7.03 15.87 2.66
N GLN A 99 6.78 15.89 1.35
CA GLN A 99 5.50 15.51 0.75
C GLN A 99 5.37 14.01 0.52
N CYS A 100 6.48 13.28 0.43
CA CYS A 100 6.51 11.84 0.20
C CYS A 100 7.06 11.18 1.46
N LYS A 101 6.26 10.33 2.11
CA LYS A 101 6.62 9.73 3.39
C LYS A 101 6.43 8.22 3.35
N VAL A 102 7.49 7.50 3.66
CA VAL A 102 7.38 6.09 4.00
C VAL A 102 6.64 5.95 5.34
N VAL A 103 5.66 5.05 5.38
CA VAL A 103 4.88 4.71 6.58
C VAL A 103 4.90 3.20 6.71
N GLU A 104 5.70 2.69 7.64
CA GLU A 104 5.93 1.25 7.83
C GLU A 104 4.62 0.49 8.08
N ASP A 105 3.71 1.07 8.86
CA ASP A 105 2.40 0.49 9.19
C ASP A 105 1.46 0.38 7.98
N LEU A 106 1.83 0.87 6.78
CA LEU A 106 1.11 0.62 5.52
C LEU A 106 1.57 -0.66 4.80
N ARG A 107 2.57 -1.39 5.33
CA ARG A 107 3.06 -2.63 4.71
C ARG A 107 1.95 -3.66 4.48
N GLU A 108 2.21 -4.61 3.59
CA GLU A 108 1.28 -5.72 3.35
C GLU A 108 1.07 -6.52 4.65
N ARG A 109 -0.08 -7.19 4.77
CA ARG A 109 -0.28 -8.18 5.83
C ARG A 109 0.80 -9.26 5.71
N PHE A 110 1.54 -9.51 6.78
CA PHE A 110 2.50 -10.61 6.81
C PHE A 110 1.73 -11.92 7.02
N PHE A 111 1.78 -12.83 6.05
CA PHE A 111 1.03 -14.09 6.12
C PHE A 111 1.77 -15.20 6.87
N GLY A 112 2.99 -14.93 7.34
CA GLY A 112 3.85 -15.91 7.99
C GLY A 112 4.81 -16.60 7.01
N PRO A 113 5.88 -17.21 7.52
CA PRO A 113 6.95 -17.78 6.70
C PRO A 113 6.49 -18.94 5.81
N SER A 114 5.44 -19.68 6.18
CA SER A 114 4.93 -20.81 5.39
C SER A 114 4.23 -20.39 4.09
N PHE A 115 3.80 -19.13 3.99
CA PHE A 115 3.16 -18.57 2.80
C PHE A 115 4.08 -17.67 1.98
N GLU A 116 5.21 -17.24 2.54
CA GLU A 116 6.13 -16.34 1.88
C GLU A 116 6.80 -17.01 0.67
N LEU A 117 6.84 -16.30 -0.47
CA LEU A 117 7.31 -16.80 -1.77
C LEU A 117 6.55 -18.03 -2.31
N MET A 118 5.40 -18.37 -1.73
CA MET A 118 4.52 -19.41 -2.27
C MET A 118 3.60 -18.85 -3.36
N SER A 119 2.91 -19.73 -4.09
CA SER A 119 1.89 -19.33 -5.07
C SER A 119 0.78 -18.51 -4.40
N HIS A 120 0.30 -17.47 -5.08
CA HIS A 120 -0.87 -16.69 -4.67
C HIS A 120 -2.15 -17.53 -4.57
N ASP A 121 -2.19 -18.73 -5.13
CA ASP A 121 -3.34 -19.64 -4.98
C ASP A 121 -3.58 -20.00 -3.50
N LYS A 122 -2.53 -19.89 -2.68
CA LYS A 122 -2.59 -20.08 -1.23
C LYS A 122 -3.40 -19.00 -0.49
N TYR A 123 -3.76 -17.89 -1.13
CA TYR A 123 -4.66 -16.91 -0.51
C TYR A 123 -6.01 -17.51 -0.11
N GLN A 124 -6.48 -18.55 -0.80
CA GLN A 124 -7.72 -19.24 -0.42
C GLN A 124 -7.63 -19.88 0.97
N GLU A 125 -6.46 -20.42 1.33
CA GLU A 125 -6.23 -21.02 2.66
C GLU A 125 -6.22 -19.94 3.74
N ILE A 126 -5.61 -18.79 3.45
CA ILE A 126 -5.57 -17.63 4.35
C ILE A 126 -6.99 -17.09 4.59
N TRP A 127 -7.77 -16.87 3.52
CA TRP A 127 -9.12 -16.33 3.65
C TRP A 127 -10.06 -17.28 4.37
N ALA A 128 -9.89 -18.60 4.21
CA ALA A 128 -10.65 -19.60 4.97
C ALA A 128 -10.32 -19.59 6.48
N LEU A 129 -9.13 -19.12 6.88
CA LEU A 129 -8.82 -18.85 8.28
C LEU A 129 -9.50 -17.56 8.75
N ASP A 130 -9.40 -16.49 7.95
CA ASP A 130 -9.96 -15.18 8.27
C ASP A 130 -11.49 -15.22 8.45
N GLU A 131 -12.19 -16.00 7.62
CA GLU A 131 -13.65 -16.17 7.69
C GLU A 131 -14.10 -16.82 9.00
N LYS A 132 -13.26 -17.68 9.60
CA LYS A 132 -13.58 -18.34 10.87
C LYS A 132 -13.44 -17.39 12.04
N ASP A 133 -12.35 -16.64 12.08
CA ASP A 133 -12.05 -15.71 13.17
C ASP A 133 -11.04 -14.63 12.72
N PRO A 134 -11.42 -13.34 12.69
CA PRO A 134 -10.53 -12.25 12.28
C PRO A 134 -9.37 -11.98 13.27
N PHE A 135 -9.39 -12.58 14.47
CA PHE A 135 -8.30 -12.54 15.44
C PHE A 135 -7.32 -13.71 15.31
N MET A 136 -7.65 -14.72 14.49
CA MET A 136 -6.76 -15.84 14.24
C MET A 136 -5.59 -15.42 13.35
N GLN A 137 -4.39 -15.85 13.74
CA GLN A 137 -3.16 -15.61 12.99
C GLN A 137 -2.75 -16.89 12.26
N PRO A 138 -2.28 -16.81 11.00
CA PRO A 138 -1.46 -17.88 10.45
C PRO A 138 -0.16 -17.98 11.26
N GLU A 139 0.49 -19.15 11.25
CA GLU A 139 1.70 -19.37 12.04
C GLU A 139 2.78 -18.32 11.72
N GLY A 140 3.17 -17.53 12.73
CA GLY A 140 4.16 -16.46 12.61
C GLY A 140 3.70 -15.22 11.82
N GLY A 141 2.46 -15.18 11.32
CA GLY A 141 1.91 -14.04 10.58
C GLY A 141 0.93 -13.18 11.39
N GLU A 142 0.29 -12.24 10.71
CA GLU A 142 -0.66 -11.29 11.28
C GLU A 142 -2.11 -11.76 11.11
N SER A 143 -2.97 -11.42 12.08
CA SER A 143 -4.41 -11.54 11.96
C SER A 143 -4.99 -10.34 11.22
N VAL A 144 -6.27 -10.40 10.86
CA VAL A 144 -6.98 -9.23 10.32
C VAL A 144 -7.02 -8.11 11.37
N ALA A 145 -7.21 -8.44 12.64
CA ALA A 145 -7.22 -7.48 13.74
C ALA A 145 -5.87 -6.74 13.91
N ASP A 146 -4.74 -7.42 13.74
CA ASP A 146 -3.41 -6.79 13.79
C ASP A 146 -3.24 -5.74 12.69
N VAL A 147 -3.67 -6.08 11.46
CA VAL A 147 -3.63 -5.18 10.30
C VAL A 147 -4.48 -3.93 10.54
N VAL A 148 -5.70 -4.10 11.07
CA VAL A 148 -6.58 -2.97 11.42
C VAL A 148 -5.95 -2.10 12.50
N SER A 149 -5.37 -2.72 13.54
CA SER A 149 -4.73 -2.02 14.65
C SER A 149 -3.58 -1.11 14.16
N ARG A 150 -2.67 -1.64 13.31
CA ARG A 150 -1.59 -0.82 12.76
C ARG A 150 -2.08 0.25 11.79
N LEU A 151 -3.02 -0.09 10.90
CA LEU A 151 -3.56 0.88 9.95
C LEU A 151 -4.22 2.06 10.66
N THR A 152 -4.90 1.82 11.78
CA THR A 152 -5.53 2.87 12.60
C THR A 152 -4.49 3.84 13.16
N LYS A 153 -3.28 3.37 13.51
CA LYS A 153 -2.19 4.24 13.99
C LYS A 153 -1.70 5.22 12.92
N CYS A 154 -1.78 4.85 11.64
CA CYS A 154 -1.45 5.75 10.52
C CYS A 154 -2.38 6.98 10.45
N PHE A 155 -3.63 6.82 10.88
CA PHE A 155 -4.64 7.89 10.83
C PHE A 155 -4.77 8.67 12.14
N GLY A 156 -4.30 8.13 13.26
CA GLY A 156 -4.44 8.73 14.60
C GLY A 156 -3.37 9.79 14.97
N ASN A 157 -2.30 9.91 14.19
CA ASN A 157 -1.10 10.70 14.55
C ASN A 157 -0.85 11.95 13.69
N HIS A 158 -1.86 12.51 13.01
CA HIS A 158 -1.71 13.67 12.12
C HIS A 158 -2.76 14.76 12.35
#